data_AF-A0A6N8J7M9-F1
#
_entry.id   AF-A0A6N8J7M9-F1
#
_cell.length_a   1.000
_cell.length_b   1.000
_cell.length_c   1.000
_cell.angle_alpha   90.00
_cell.angle_beta   90.00
_cell.angle_gamma   90.00
#
_symmetry.space_group_name_H-M   'P 1'
#
loop_
_entity.id
_entity.type
_entity.pdbx_description
1 polymer ?
#
loop_
_entity_poly.entity_id
_entity_poly.type
_entity_poly.pdbx_seq_one_letter_code
_entity_poly.pdbx_strand_id
1 'polypeptide(L)'
;MIKKAFIFLSILISGCSSCVNNFYGTNSHPYLSIDLKDTTINYSTLAYYIDSVLNKGKHFPESIKSQFYINSLQTDLHEDNRLIHFKEDPEEWYLIEFQGSPCIVDAIYNPKLSLNPIFEREQLAEGQVSRIENRIKIEIFYKAKLYAKENHIFDSSDHRQ
;
A
#
# COMPACT_ATOMS: atom_id res chain seq x y z
N MET A 1 -26.05 -49.55 53.83
CA MET A 1 -25.89 -48.19 54.39
C MET A 1 -24.61 -47.59 53.83
N ILE A 2 -24.70 -46.45 53.12
CA ILE A 2 -23.67 -45.39 52.98
C ILE A 2 -22.30 -45.87 52.41
N LYS A 3 -21.76 -45.41 51.28
CA LYS A 3 -21.83 -44.12 50.59
C LYS A 3 -21.26 -44.29 49.16
N LYS A 4 -21.74 -43.42 48.29
CA LYS A 4 -21.33 -43.17 46.90
C LYS A 4 -19.82 -42.92 46.79
N ALA A 5 -19.21 -43.41 45.71
CA ALA A 5 -18.11 -42.72 45.03
C ALA A 5 -18.33 -42.86 43.51
N PHE A 6 -19.03 -41.87 42.95
CA PHE A 6 -19.02 -41.60 41.52
C PHE A 6 -17.61 -41.12 41.16
N ILE A 7 -16.92 -41.82 40.25
CA ILE A 7 -15.77 -41.26 39.56
C ILE A 7 -16.20 -41.07 38.11
N PHE A 8 -16.62 -39.83 37.84
CA PHE A 8 -16.78 -39.27 36.51
C PHE A 8 -15.41 -39.28 35.83
N LEU A 9 -15.22 -40.16 34.85
CA LEU A 9 -14.08 -40.11 33.95
C LEU A 9 -14.38 -39.12 32.81
N SER A 10 -14.34 -37.83 33.12
CA SER A 10 -14.36 -36.75 32.14
C SER A 10 -12.92 -36.31 31.90
N ILE A 11 -12.22 -37.02 31.02
CA ILE A 11 -10.85 -36.66 30.60
C ILE A 11 -10.92 -36.14 29.16
N LEU A 12 -10.85 -34.80 29.07
CA LEU A 12 -10.18 -34.02 28.02
C LEU A 12 -10.68 -34.19 26.58
N ILE A 13 -11.85 -33.61 26.29
CA ILE A 13 -12.12 -33.00 24.97
C ILE A 13 -12.03 -31.49 25.17
N SER A 14 -10.84 -30.99 25.49
CA SER A 14 -10.55 -29.56 25.54
C SER A 14 -9.51 -29.23 24.49
N GLY A 15 -9.97 -28.62 23.40
CA GLY A 15 -9.18 -27.67 22.62
C GLY A 15 -8.23 -28.26 21.58
N CYS A 16 -8.79 -28.63 20.44
CA CYS A 16 -8.12 -28.37 19.16
C CYS A 16 -9.14 -27.93 18.11
N SER A 17 -9.90 -26.88 18.46
CA SER A 17 -10.68 -26.11 17.48
C SER A 17 -9.85 -24.98 16.84
N SER A 18 -8.55 -24.87 17.13
CA SER A 18 -7.68 -23.84 16.52
C SER A 18 -6.83 -24.34 15.35
N CYS A 19 -7.03 -25.56 14.86
CA CYS A 19 -6.27 -26.10 13.72
C CYS A 19 -6.79 -25.65 12.34
N VAL A 20 -7.73 -24.69 12.28
CA VAL A 20 -8.31 -24.21 11.00
C VAL A 20 -7.96 -22.74 10.70
N ASN A 21 -7.09 -22.10 11.50
CA ASN A 21 -6.74 -20.69 11.27
C ASN A 21 -5.47 -20.43 10.47
N ASN A 22 -4.96 -21.42 9.73
CA ASN A 22 -3.77 -21.24 8.91
C ASN A 22 -4.00 -21.78 7.50
N PHE A 23 -4.70 -21.04 6.63
CA PHE A 23 -4.50 -21.15 5.17
C PHE A 23 -5.18 -20.00 4.41
N TYR A 24 -4.77 -18.77 4.68
CA TYR A 24 -4.70 -17.70 3.67
C TYR A 24 -3.45 -16.90 4.02
N GLY A 25 -2.46 -16.87 3.13
CA GLY A 25 -1.22 -16.12 3.34
C GLY A 25 -1.56 -14.64 3.47
N THR A 26 -1.64 -14.16 4.70
CA THR A 26 -1.69 -12.74 5.01
C THR A 26 -0.30 -12.19 4.80
N ASN A 27 -0.16 -11.20 3.91
CA ASN A 27 1.04 -10.40 3.79
C ASN A 27 1.55 -10.07 5.21
N SER A 28 2.83 -10.35 5.48
CA SER A 28 3.41 -10.30 6.82
C SER A 28 3.54 -8.89 7.38
N HIS A 29 3.08 -7.87 6.65
CA HIS A 29 3.24 -6.46 6.96
C HIS A 29 1.93 -5.69 6.83
N PRO A 30 1.62 -4.81 7.78
CA PRO A 30 0.57 -3.82 7.59
C PRO A 30 0.96 -2.86 6.47
N TYR A 31 0.00 -2.54 5.60
CA TYR A 31 0.10 -1.48 4.59
C TYR A 31 -0.71 -0.29 5.06
N LEU A 32 -0.30 0.92 4.67
CA LEU A 32 -1.06 2.14 4.97
C LEU A 32 -2.48 2.07 4.39
N SER A 33 -2.68 1.24 3.37
CA SER A 33 -4.01 0.83 2.85
C SER A 33 -4.89 2.02 2.50
N ILE A 34 -4.30 3.07 1.92
CA ILE A 34 -5.05 4.19 1.36
C ILE A 34 -5.46 3.80 -0.06
N ASP A 35 -6.73 3.43 -0.21
CA ASP A 35 -7.33 3.04 -1.48
C ASP A 35 -7.48 4.22 -2.45
N LEU A 36 -6.75 4.19 -3.56
CA LEU A 36 -6.88 5.15 -4.63
C LEU A 36 -7.90 4.66 -5.66
N LYS A 37 -9.19 4.88 -5.36
CA LYS A 37 -10.34 4.35 -6.12
C LYS A 37 -10.59 4.97 -7.50
N ASP A 38 -9.61 5.62 -8.11
CA ASP A 38 -9.79 6.19 -9.45
C ASP A 38 -9.55 5.12 -10.52
N THR A 39 -10.63 4.62 -11.10
CA THR A 39 -10.60 3.56 -12.13
C THR A 39 -10.53 4.10 -13.54
N THR A 40 -10.36 5.41 -13.73
CA THR A 40 -10.49 6.03 -15.07
C THR A 40 -9.19 6.00 -15.87
N ILE A 41 -8.04 5.80 -15.22
CA ILE A 41 -6.75 5.56 -15.90
C ILE A 41 -6.33 4.10 -15.72
N ASN A 42 -5.87 3.44 -16.77
CA ASN A 42 -5.34 2.09 -16.67
C ASN A 42 -3.96 2.07 -15.98
N TYR A 43 -3.65 0.91 -15.40
CA TYR A 43 -2.40 0.67 -14.71
C TYR A 43 -1.18 0.93 -15.61
N SER A 44 -1.18 0.42 -16.84
CA SER A 44 -0.01 0.49 -17.72
C SER A 44 0.35 1.93 -18.10
N THR A 45 -0.64 2.80 -18.33
CA THR A 45 -0.42 4.23 -18.59
C THR A 45 0.11 4.93 -17.35
N LEU A 46 -0.43 4.60 -16.18
CA LEU A 46 0.00 5.16 -14.91
C LEU A 46 1.45 4.77 -14.57
N ALA A 47 1.80 3.49 -14.72
CA ALA A 47 3.15 2.98 -14.52
C ALA A 47 4.13 3.62 -15.51
N TYR A 48 3.75 3.69 -16.80
CA TYR A 48 4.57 4.36 -17.82
C TYR A 48 4.80 5.83 -17.49
N TYR A 49 3.76 6.56 -17.08
CA TYR A 49 3.87 7.96 -16.68
C TYR A 49 4.83 8.12 -15.49
N ILE A 50 4.73 7.26 -14.47
CA ILE A 50 5.63 7.31 -13.32
C ILE A 50 7.07 7.08 -13.76
N ASP A 51 7.34 6.01 -14.50
CA ASP A 51 8.70 5.61 -14.86
C ASP A 51 9.34 6.56 -15.87
N SER A 52 8.57 6.97 -16.88
CA SER A 52 9.06 7.72 -18.04
C SER A 52 8.89 9.23 -17.94
N VAL A 53 8.09 9.72 -16.99
CA VAL A 53 7.87 11.16 -16.80
C VAL A 53 8.26 11.59 -15.39
N LEU A 54 7.66 11.01 -14.34
CA LEU A 54 7.90 11.47 -12.97
C LEU A 54 9.29 11.06 -12.45
N ASN A 55 9.74 9.85 -12.75
CA ASN A 55 10.98 9.27 -12.26
C ASN A 55 12.11 9.29 -13.30
N LYS A 56 11.85 9.82 -14.50
CA LYS A 56 12.86 9.93 -15.55
C LYS A 56 14.09 10.70 -15.07
N GLY A 57 15.23 10.02 -15.02
CA GLY A 57 16.50 10.60 -14.57
C GLY A 57 16.55 10.94 -13.07
N LYS A 58 15.55 10.54 -12.27
CA LYS A 58 15.60 10.70 -10.81
C LYS A 58 16.44 9.60 -10.20
N HIS A 59 17.39 10.01 -9.36
CA HIS A 59 18.13 9.11 -8.49
C HIS A 59 17.65 9.33 -7.05
N PHE A 60 16.99 8.31 -6.48
CA PHE A 60 16.62 8.33 -5.06
C PHE A 60 17.86 8.03 -4.21
N PRO A 61 18.20 8.88 -3.23
CA PRO A 61 19.31 8.62 -2.32
C PRO A 61 19.14 7.29 -1.59
N GLU A 62 20.24 6.57 -1.37
CA GLU A 62 20.19 5.30 -0.61
C GLU A 62 19.63 5.51 0.79
N SER A 63 19.85 6.67 1.42
CA SER A 63 19.28 7.00 2.73
C SER A 63 17.74 7.08 2.75
N ILE A 64 17.11 7.43 1.62
CA ILE A 64 15.65 7.46 1.45
C ILE A 64 15.15 6.06 1.12
N LYS A 65 15.81 5.41 0.15
CA LYS A 65 15.50 4.02 -0.17
C LYS A 65 15.52 3.18 1.10
N SER A 66 16.57 3.29 1.89
CA SER A 66 16.73 2.52 3.11
C SER A 66 15.64 2.79 4.16
N GLN A 67 14.97 3.95 4.15
CA GLN A 67 13.78 4.16 4.99
C GLN A 67 12.70 3.13 4.68
N PHE A 68 12.48 2.88 3.38
CA PHE A 68 11.53 1.89 2.95
C PHE A 68 12.11 0.48 3.05
N TYR A 69 13.41 0.26 2.78
CA TYR A 69 14.00 -1.06 2.52
C TYR A 69 14.89 -1.68 3.63
N ILE A 70 14.99 -1.13 4.86
CA ILE A 70 15.85 -1.69 5.92
C ILE A 70 15.14 -2.77 6.77
N ASN A 71 15.87 -3.88 6.99
CA ASN A 71 15.61 -5.07 7.80
C ASN A 71 14.58 -6.04 7.23
N SER A 72 15.04 -7.16 6.62
CA SER A 72 14.43 -8.52 6.56
C SER A 72 12.90 -8.71 6.37
N LEU A 73 12.16 -7.64 6.13
CA LEU A 73 10.70 -7.49 6.08
C LEU A 73 10.26 -7.23 4.62
N GLN A 74 11.22 -7.14 3.70
CA GLN A 74 11.00 -6.83 2.28
C GLN A 74 11.82 -7.74 1.36
N THR A 75 11.43 -9.01 1.33
CA THR A 75 11.67 -9.85 0.14
C THR A 75 10.65 -9.59 -0.96
N ASP A 76 9.57 -8.85 -0.69
CA ASP A 76 8.42 -8.72 -1.59
C ASP A 76 8.16 -7.25 -1.98
N LEU A 77 9.17 -6.55 -2.50
CA LEU A 77 8.82 -5.50 -3.46
C LEU A 77 8.31 -6.22 -4.69
N HIS A 78 6.99 -6.26 -4.84
CA HIS A 78 6.40 -6.58 -6.11
C HIS A 78 7.04 -5.67 -7.17
N GLU A 79 7.37 -6.22 -8.33
CA GLU A 79 7.96 -5.47 -9.46
C GLU A 79 7.11 -4.23 -9.84
N ASP A 80 5.89 -4.17 -9.34
CA ASP A 80 4.87 -3.14 -9.56
C ASP A 80 4.89 -1.99 -8.54
N ASN A 81 5.65 -2.09 -7.45
CA ASN A 81 5.79 -0.98 -6.50
C ASN A 81 6.64 0.15 -7.11
N ARG A 82 6.23 1.40 -6.87
CA ARG A 82 6.99 2.59 -7.30
C ARG A 82 7.24 3.53 -6.14
N LEU A 83 8.50 3.95 -6.01
CA LEU A 83 8.89 5.05 -5.14
C LEU A 83 8.63 6.38 -5.85
N ILE A 84 7.91 7.28 -5.19
CA ILE A 84 7.55 8.59 -5.71
C ILE A 84 8.00 9.66 -4.71
N HIS A 85 8.63 10.72 -5.21
CA HIS A 85 9.02 11.88 -4.42
C HIS A 85 8.25 13.11 -4.89
N PHE A 86 7.51 13.71 -3.96
CA PHE A 86 6.91 15.01 -4.12
C PHE A 86 7.74 16.05 -3.38
N LYS A 87 8.37 16.95 -4.15
CA LYS A 87 9.28 17.97 -3.64
C LYS A 87 8.56 19.19 -3.05
N GLU A 88 7.34 19.46 -3.52
CA GLU A 88 6.54 20.60 -3.03
C GLU A 88 6.10 20.38 -1.59
N ASP A 89 5.99 21.45 -0.79
CA ASP A 89 5.66 21.35 0.64
C ASP A 89 4.26 20.76 0.87
N PRO A 90 4.09 19.76 1.76
CA PRO A 90 5.16 19.08 2.49
C PRO A 90 5.99 18.17 1.59
N GLU A 91 7.31 18.21 1.70
CA GLU A 91 8.18 17.28 0.96
C GLU A 91 8.00 15.84 1.48
N GLU A 92 7.68 14.92 0.57
CA GLU A 92 7.21 13.58 0.92
C GLU A 92 7.65 12.51 -0.06
N TRP A 93 7.89 11.31 0.45
CA TRP A 93 8.18 10.11 -0.31
C TRP A 93 7.11 9.05 -0.09
N TYR A 94 6.73 8.35 -1.14
CA TYR A 94 5.67 7.36 -1.12
C TYR A 94 6.12 6.08 -1.79
N LEU A 95 5.78 4.96 -1.17
CA LEU A 95 5.79 3.65 -1.82
C LEU A 95 4.33 3.34 -2.20
N ILE A 96 4.07 3.13 -3.49
CA ILE A 96 2.71 2.89 -4.00
C ILE A 96 2.69 1.63 -4.85
N GLU A 97 1.75 0.74 -4.56
CA GLU A 97 1.40 -0.44 -5.34
C GLU A 97 0.32 -0.08 -6.37
N PHE A 98 0.64 -0.29 -7.64
CA PHE A 98 -0.24 0.12 -8.75
C PHE A 98 -0.93 -1.07 -9.46
N GLN A 99 -0.53 -2.32 -9.20
CA GLN A 99 -1.11 -3.51 -9.83
C GLN A 99 -2.50 -3.86 -9.28
N GLY A 100 -2.81 -3.42 -8.06
CA GLY A 100 -4.13 -3.56 -7.44
C GLY A 100 -5.18 -2.61 -8.02
N SER A 101 -6.44 -3.05 -8.03
CA SER A 101 -7.59 -2.15 -8.15
C SER A 101 -8.42 -2.26 -6.87
N PRO A 102 -8.37 -1.24 -5.98
CA PRO A 102 -7.72 0.07 -6.15
C PRO A 102 -6.18 0.02 -6.05
N CYS A 103 -5.50 1.03 -6.59
CA CYS A 103 -4.07 1.22 -6.29
C CYS A 103 -3.93 1.58 -4.81
N ILE A 104 -2.84 1.15 -4.17
CA ILE A 104 -2.68 1.23 -2.72
C ILE A 104 -1.40 2.02 -2.40
N VAL A 105 -1.49 2.96 -1.46
CA VAL A 105 -0.30 3.53 -0.83
C VAL A 105 0.17 2.56 0.26
N ASP A 106 1.37 2.04 0.12
CA ASP A 106 1.96 1.10 1.07
C ASP A 106 2.59 1.82 2.25
N ALA A 107 3.31 2.90 1.96
CA ALA A 107 4.05 3.65 2.97
C ALA A 107 4.26 5.11 2.55
N ILE A 108 4.39 5.98 3.56
CA ILE A 108 4.80 7.38 3.40
C ILE A 108 5.99 7.69 4.31
N TYR A 109 6.96 8.43 3.80
CA TYR A 109 8.01 9.05 4.60
C TYR A 109 7.92 10.57 4.49
N ASN A 110 7.85 11.22 5.64
CA ASN A 110 7.90 12.67 5.78
C ASN A 110 8.54 13.00 7.13
N PRO A 111 9.77 13.56 7.17
CA PRO A 111 10.47 13.83 8.42
C PRO A 111 9.75 14.89 9.30
N LYS A 112 8.82 15.67 8.74
CA LYS A 112 7.96 16.59 9.51
C LYS A 112 6.78 15.88 10.18
N LEU A 113 6.36 14.71 9.67
CA LEU A 113 5.30 13.88 10.27
C LEU A 113 5.86 12.86 11.26
N SER A 114 6.94 12.17 10.90
CA SER A 114 7.58 11.12 11.70
C SER A 114 9.05 10.96 11.29
N LEU A 115 9.91 10.61 12.26
CA LEU A 115 11.32 10.31 11.99
C LEU A 115 11.50 9.02 11.18
N ASN A 116 10.52 8.11 11.23
CA ASN A 116 10.49 6.86 10.49
C ASN A 116 9.33 6.87 9.47
N PRO A 117 9.41 6.09 8.38
CA PRO A 117 8.28 5.86 7.51
C PRO A 117 7.08 5.28 8.24
N ILE A 118 5.91 5.63 7.73
CA ILE A 118 4.60 5.28 8.26
C ILE A 118 4.03 4.20 7.35
N PHE A 119 3.81 3.02 7.92
CA PHE A 119 3.25 1.84 7.25
C PHE A 119 1.85 1.49 7.73
N GLU A 120 1.39 2.10 8.81
CA GLU A 120 0.12 1.77 9.45
C GLU A 120 -0.84 2.96 9.37
N ARG A 121 -2.08 2.69 8.94
CA ARG A 121 -3.12 3.72 8.73
C ARG A 121 -3.44 4.50 9.99
N GLU A 122 -3.36 3.81 11.14
CA GLU A 122 -3.65 4.30 12.49
C GLU A 122 -2.68 5.41 12.94
N GLN A 123 -1.50 5.48 12.30
CA GLN A 123 -0.49 6.51 12.57
C GLN A 123 -0.81 7.83 11.86
N LEU A 124 -1.84 7.88 11.02
CA LEU A 124 -2.31 9.09 10.34
C LEU A 124 -3.70 9.52 10.82
N ALA A 125 -3.85 10.83 11.04
CA ALA A 125 -5.15 11.44 11.23
C ALA A 125 -5.96 11.44 9.91
N GLU A 126 -7.29 11.41 10.01
CA GLU A 126 -8.18 11.44 8.82
C GLU A 126 -7.86 12.60 7.86
N GLY A 127 -7.59 13.79 8.40
CA GLY A 127 -7.23 14.95 7.58
C GLY A 127 -5.90 14.76 6.80
N GLN A 128 -4.96 14.00 7.34
CA GLN A 128 -3.71 13.66 6.64
C GLN A 128 -3.98 12.67 5.51
N VAL A 129 -4.85 11.69 5.74
CA VAL A 129 -5.22 10.70 4.73
C VAL A 129 -5.98 11.33 3.58
N SER A 130 -6.99 12.16 3.86
CA SER A 130 -7.69 12.90 2.80
C SER A 130 -6.74 13.81 1.99
N ARG A 131 -5.74 14.42 2.65
CA ARG A 131 -4.71 15.23 1.96
C ARG A 131 -3.84 14.36 1.05
N ILE A 132 -3.37 13.21 1.53
CA ILE A 132 -2.54 12.26 0.76
C ILE A 132 -3.31 11.77 -0.47
N GLU A 133 -4.56 11.33 -0.29
CA GLU A 133 -5.41 10.90 -1.40
C GLU A 133 -5.58 11.99 -2.45
N ASN A 134 -5.92 13.21 -2.02
CA ASN A 134 -6.09 14.34 -2.94
C ASN A 134 -4.79 14.67 -3.67
N ARG A 135 -3.66 14.62 -2.97
CA ARG A 135 -2.36 14.86 -3.57
C ARG A 135 -2.06 13.87 -4.68
N ILE A 136 -2.22 12.57 -4.42
CA ILE A 136 -1.96 11.52 -5.41
C ILE A 136 -2.94 11.63 -6.59
N LYS A 137 -4.23 11.88 -6.33
CA LYS A 137 -5.24 12.10 -7.39
C LYS A 137 -4.86 13.26 -8.30
N ILE A 138 -4.43 14.39 -7.75
CA ILE A 138 -4.12 15.60 -8.53
C ILE A 138 -2.75 15.49 -9.21
N GLU A 139 -1.72 15.11 -8.46
CA GLU A 139 -0.34 15.18 -8.91
C GLU A 139 0.13 13.95 -9.69
N ILE A 140 -0.55 12.82 -9.53
CA ILE A 140 -0.26 11.61 -10.30
C ILE A 140 -1.40 11.36 -11.29
N PHE A 141 -2.61 11.06 -10.82
CA PHE A 141 -3.64 10.50 -11.72
C PHE A 141 -4.12 11.52 -12.75
N TYR A 142 -4.44 12.74 -12.32
CA TYR A 142 -4.86 13.80 -13.22
C TYR A 142 -3.75 14.17 -14.22
N LYS A 143 -2.51 14.34 -13.76
CA LYS A 143 -1.38 14.66 -14.64
C LYS A 143 -1.06 13.51 -15.61
N ALA A 144 -1.17 12.26 -15.19
CA ALA A 144 -0.99 11.09 -16.04
C ALA A 144 -2.05 11.04 -17.16
N LYS A 145 -3.33 11.34 -16.85
CA LYS A 145 -4.39 11.42 -17.86
C LYS A 145 -4.16 12.55 -18.86
N LEU A 146 -3.77 13.73 -18.39
CA LEU A 146 -3.42 14.84 -19.26
C LEU A 146 -2.27 14.45 -20.20
N TYR A 147 -1.21 13.87 -19.65
CA TYR A 147 -0.08 13.40 -20.41
C TYR A 147 -0.48 12.35 -21.46
N ALA A 148 -1.29 11.36 -21.08
CA ALA A 148 -1.78 10.33 -22.00
C ALA A 148 -2.58 10.94 -23.16
N LYS A 149 -3.49 11.86 -22.84
CA LYS A 149 -4.29 12.59 -23.84
C LYS A 149 -3.43 13.41 -24.80
N GLU A 150 -2.45 14.15 -24.29
CA GLU A 150 -1.55 15.00 -25.08
C GLU A 150 -0.62 14.18 -25.98
N ASN A 151 -0.24 12.98 -25.55
CA ASN A 151 0.68 12.10 -26.28
C ASN A 151 -0.05 11.00 -27.08
N HIS A 152 -1.38 11.07 -27.19
CA HIS A 152 -2.22 10.07 -27.86
C HIS A 152 -1.95 8.63 -27.39
N ILE A 153 -1.63 8.46 -26.11
CA ILE A 153 -1.53 7.14 -25.48
C ILE A 153 -2.97 6.69 -25.24
N PHE A 154 -3.42 5.72 -26.02
CA PHE A 154 -4.77 5.19 -25.89
C PHE A 154 -4.90 4.44 -24.57
N ASP A 155 -5.69 5.02 -23.67
CA ASP A 155 -6.18 4.30 -22.51
C ASP A 155 -7.44 3.54 -22.93
N SER A 156 -7.38 2.21 -22.91
CA SER A 156 -8.52 1.36 -23.28
C SER A 156 -9.73 1.49 -22.34
N SER A 157 -9.61 2.24 -21.24
CA SER A 157 -10.71 2.56 -20.32
C SER A 157 -11.78 3.49 -20.94
N ASP A 158 -11.42 4.31 -21.93
CA ASP A 158 -12.29 5.34 -22.54
C ASP A 158 -13.31 4.78 -23.57
N HIS A 159 -13.35 3.47 -23.81
CA HIS A 159 -14.27 2.83 -24.76
C HIS A 159 -15.63 2.40 -24.17
N ARG A 160 -16.04 2.96 -23.02
CA ARG A 160 -17.37 2.73 -22.43
C ARG A 160 -18.18 4.03 -22.29
N GLN A 161 -18.43 4.72 -23.39
CA GLN A 161 -19.49 5.73 -23.50
C GLN A 161 -20.36 5.46 -24.72
#